data_AF-A0A5C8PTJ1-F1
#
_entry.id   AF-A0A5C8PTJ1-F1
#
_cell.length_a   1.000
_cell.length_b   1.000
_cell.length_c   1.000
_cell.angle_alpha   90.00
_cell.angle_beta   90.00
_cell.angle_gamma   90.00
#
_symmetry.space_group_name_H-M   'P 1'
#
loop_
_entity.id
_entity.type
_entity.pdbx_description
1 polymer ?
#
loop_
_entity_poly.entity_id
_entity_poly.type
_entity_poly.pdbx_seq_one_letter_code
_entity_poly.pdbx_strand_id
1 'polypeptide(L)'
;MASGLLPARLYLEPDAFTHERQALFAHAWQMLGRADALAATGDYVCQILGGWPVFAARSDAGIAAFHNQCRHQGLPVVDAGAGRRTELRCRYHGWTYDLAGRFVQAPPKVAPSQPHGPECNLPTVRIERRHGLLFIHVEADAAPFDDAPALAGVEALRPRGDATVDIDANWKAVVEHLLDEAPQAGRHWLWPTLVIDHAADARIIHQVIPRTHLRTRLVLHLLCADDTPARLEDGIATTRSGAEARQQALAAGSPMPPTTPLGRQFQSRVAAIHG
;
A
#
# COMPACT_ATOMS: atom_id res chain seq x y z
N MET A 1 -18.46 17.94 -25.43
CA MET A 1 -17.85 17.87 -24.09
C MET A 1 -17.52 16.41 -23.83
N ALA A 2 -16.25 16.02 -23.88
CA ALA A 2 -15.86 14.63 -23.74
C ALA A 2 -16.02 14.19 -22.27
N SER A 3 -17.18 13.60 -21.95
CA SER A 3 -17.37 12.80 -20.74
C SER A 3 -16.58 11.49 -20.94
N GLY A 4 -15.26 11.54 -20.75
CA GLY A 4 -14.39 10.43 -21.11
C GLY A 4 -14.03 9.57 -19.91
N LEU A 5 -14.80 8.50 -19.68
CA LEU A 5 -14.30 7.36 -18.92
C LEU A 5 -12.91 6.96 -19.43
N LEU A 6 -12.02 6.54 -18.52
CA LEU A 6 -10.74 5.97 -18.91
C LEU A 6 -10.96 4.80 -19.89
N PRO A 7 -10.14 4.66 -20.94
CA PRO A 7 -10.28 3.53 -21.86
C PRO A 7 -10.21 2.19 -21.14
N ALA A 8 -11.10 1.25 -21.49
CA ALA A 8 -11.18 -0.08 -20.85
C ALA A 8 -9.83 -0.82 -20.83
N ARG A 9 -9.00 -0.65 -21.86
CA ARG A 9 -7.64 -1.20 -21.94
C ARG A 9 -6.77 -0.87 -20.72
N LEU A 10 -6.93 0.32 -20.13
CA LEU A 10 -6.14 0.74 -18.97
C LEU A 10 -6.46 -0.09 -17.71
N TYR A 11 -7.62 -0.75 -17.68
CA TYR A 11 -8.02 -1.64 -16.58
C TYR A 11 -7.69 -3.10 -16.89
N LEU A 12 -7.81 -3.50 -18.16
CA LEU A 12 -7.80 -4.90 -18.58
C LEU A 12 -6.42 -5.40 -19.02
N GLU A 13 -5.55 -4.52 -19.50
CA GLU A 13 -4.26 -4.92 -20.07
C GLU A 13 -3.14 -4.93 -19.01
N PRO A 14 -2.31 -5.99 -18.97
CA PRO A 14 -1.19 -6.06 -18.03
C PRO A 14 -0.14 -4.97 -18.25
N ASP A 15 0.02 -4.50 -19.49
CA ASP A 15 0.98 -3.45 -19.84
C ASP A 15 0.62 -2.11 -19.19
N ALA A 16 -0.68 -1.81 -19.06
CA ALA A 16 -1.14 -0.61 -18.36
C ALA A 16 -0.71 -0.63 -16.88
N PHE A 17 -0.85 -1.77 -16.20
CA PHE A 17 -0.38 -1.91 -14.82
C PHE A 17 1.15 -1.88 -14.70
N THR A 18 1.85 -2.46 -15.68
CA THR A 18 3.32 -2.41 -15.73
C THR A 18 3.83 -0.98 -15.88
N HIS A 19 3.18 -0.18 -16.73
CA HIS A 19 3.44 1.25 -16.87
C HIS A 19 3.12 2.00 -15.59
N GLU A 20 1.94 1.80 -15.00
CA GLU A 20 1.54 2.43 -13.73
C GLU A 20 2.50 2.11 -12.58
N ARG A 21 3.06 0.90 -12.53
CA ARG A 21 4.10 0.56 -11.54
C ARG A 21 5.31 1.48 -11.60
N GLN A 22 5.73 1.87 -12.80
CA GLN A 22 6.88 2.76 -12.99
C GLN A 22 6.47 4.23 -12.92
N ALA A 23 5.47 4.64 -13.69
CA ALA A 23 5.08 6.04 -13.84
C ALA A 23 4.29 6.60 -12.65
N LEU A 24 3.66 5.74 -11.85
CA LEU A 24 2.87 6.14 -10.68
C LEU A 24 3.47 5.59 -9.38
N PHE A 25 3.45 4.27 -9.20
CA PHE A 25 3.73 3.68 -7.88
C PHE A 25 5.20 3.82 -7.46
N ALA A 26 6.13 4.01 -8.41
CA ALA A 26 7.52 4.31 -8.10
C ALA A 26 7.71 5.73 -7.52
N HIS A 27 6.78 6.64 -7.81
CA HIS A 27 6.86 8.07 -7.48
C HIS A 27 5.76 8.53 -6.52
N ALA A 28 5.08 7.58 -5.87
CA ALA A 28 3.98 7.86 -4.97
C ALA A 28 4.24 7.32 -3.58
N TRP A 29 3.90 8.13 -2.59
CA TRP A 29 3.82 7.68 -1.20
C TRP A 29 2.67 6.69 -1.03
N GLN A 30 2.96 5.53 -0.43
CA GLN A 30 2.01 4.46 -0.21
C GLN A 30 1.99 4.08 1.27
N MET A 31 0.79 3.97 1.85
CA MET A 31 0.66 3.50 3.22
C MET A 31 1.19 2.08 3.35
N LEU A 32 2.05 1.82 4.33
CA LEU A 32 2.55 0.49 4.69
C LEU A 32 1.75 -0.13 5.83
N GLY A 33 1.17 0.69 6.70
CA GLY A 33 0.39 0.23 7.84
C GLY A 33 0.51 1.20 9.00
N ARG A 34 0.22 0.71 10.21
CA ARG A 34 0.23 1.52 11.42
C ARG A 34 1.59 1.46 12.11
N ALA A 35 1.99 2.58 12.72
CA ALA A 35 3.28 2.68 13.40
C ALA A 35 3.38 1.79 14.64
N ASP A 36 2.26 1.45 15.27
CA ASP A 36 2.22 0.59 16.46
C ASP A 36 2.34 -0.91 16.15
N ALA A 37 2.20 -1.32 14.89
CA ALA A 37 2.63 -2.66 14.46
C ALA A 37 4.16 -2.85 14.58
N LEU A 38 4.91 -1.74 14.70
CA LEU A 38 6.34 -1.71 14.97
C LEU A 38 6.57 -1.11 16.36
N ALA A 39 6.06 -1.74 17.42
CA ALA A 39 6.18 -1.20 18.78
C ALA A 39 7.52 -1.57 19.45
N ALA A 40 7.98 -2.80 19.29
CA ALA A 40 9.21 -3.30 19.92
C ALA A 40 10.31 -3.60 18.89
N THR A 41 11.56 -3.57 19.33
CA THR A 41 12.70 -3.97 18.50
C THR A 41 12.47 -5.38 17.94
N GLY A 42 12.75 -5.52 16.64
CA GLY A 42 12.57 -6.75 15.89
C GLY A 42 11.20 -6.88 15.22
N ASP A 43 10.20 -6.08 15.61
CA ASP A 43 8.93 -6.04 14.89
C ASP A 43 9.15 -5.60 13.45
N TYR A 44 8.44 -6.24 12.51
CA TYR A 44 8.45 -5.89 11.10
C TYR A 44 7.05 -5.98 10.48
N VAL A 45 6.82 -5.21 9.43
CA VAL A 45 5.64 -5.28 8.54
C VAL A 45 6.13 -5.31 7.10
N CYS A 46 5.65 -6.26 6.32
CA CYS A 46 6.02 -6.53 4.94
C CYS A 46 4.79 -6.59 4.04
N GLN A 47 4.81 -5.84 2.94
CA GLN A 47 3.74 -5.80 1.93
C GLN A 47 4.32 -5.75 0.51
N ILE A 48 3.44 -5.94 -0.48
CA ILE A 48 3.75 -5.62 -1.88
C ILE A 48 2.91 -4.38 -2.21
N LEU A 49 3.56 -3.23 -2.32
CA LEU A 49 2.89 -1.94 -2.54
C LEU A 49 3.15 -1.47 -3.98
N GLY A 50 2.09 -1.34 -4.76
CA GLY A 50 2.18 -0.95 -6.17
C GLY A 50 3.04 -1.89 -7.02
N GLY A 51 3.15 -3.16 -6.62
CA GLY A 51 4.02 -4.15 -7.27
C GLY A 51 5.46 -4.23 -6.76
N TRP A 52 5.82 -3.47 -5.72
CA TRP A 52 7.15 -3.48 -5.10
C TRP A 52 7.12 -4.21 -3.75
N PRO A 53 7.90 -5.29 -3.57
CA PRO A 53 7.99 -6.00 -2.29
C PRO A 53 8.85 -5.19 -1.32
N VAL A 54 8.26 -4.76 -0.22
CA VAL A 54 8.83 -3.79 0.72
C VAL A 54 8.49 -4.18 2.15
N PHE A 55 9.37 -3.84 3.08
CA PHE A 55 9.09 -4.02 4.50
C PHE A 55 9.73 -2.90 5.32
N ALA A 56 9.19 -2.68 6.52
CA ALA A 56 9.82 -1.88 7.55
C ALA A 56 10.06 -2.73 8.79
N ALA A 57 11.16 -2.47 9.49
CA ALA A 57 11.52 -3.14 10.72
C ALA A 57 11.95 -2.11 11.77
N ARG A 58 11.65 -2.39 13.05
CA ARG A 58 12.19 -1.62 14.16
C ARG A 58 13.52 -2.21 14.64
N SER A 59 14.55 -1.38 14.64
CA SER A 59 15.80 -1.62 15.34
C SER A 59 15.89 -0.73 16.58
N ASP A 60 16.96 -0.87 17.36
CA ASP A 60 17.25 0.04 18.48
C ASP A 60 17.54 1.48 18.01
N ALA A 61 18.00 1.65 16.77
CA ALA A 61 18.21 2.96 16.15
C ALA A 61 16.91 3.60 15.63
N GLY A 62 15.79 2.85 15.62
CA GLY A 62 14.51 3.30 15.10
C GLY A 62 13.97 2.43 13.97
N ILE A 63 12.95 2.93 13.27
CA ILE A 63 12.30 2.25 12.15
C ILE A 63 13.07 2.57 10.86
N ALA A 64 13.43 1.52 10.11
CA ALA A 64 13.97 1.62 8.76
C ALA A 64 13.16 0.74 7.81
N ALA A 65 13.18 1.07 6.52
CA ALA A 65 12.44 0.34 5.50
C ALA A 65 13.32 -0.03 4.30
N PHE A 66 13.01 -1.16 3.69
CA PHE A 66 13.81 -1.77 2.64
C PHE A 66 12.93 -2.43 1.59
N HIS A 67 13.49 -2.61 0.39
CA HIS A 67 13.01 -3.63 -0.54
C HIS A 67 13.19 -5.01 0.11
N ASN A 68 12.16 -5.86 0.07
CA ASN A 68 12.23 -7.24 0.56
C ASN A 68 12.92 -8.15 -0.47
N GLN A 69 14.17 -7.81 -0.80
CA GLN A 69 14.97 -8.44 -1.85
C GLN A 69 16.40 -8.64 -1.34
N CYS A 70 16.77 -9.89 -1.07
CA CYS A 70 18.12 -10.26 -0.67
C CYS A 70 19.12 -9.88 -1.77
N ARG A 71 20.25 -9.26 -1.38
CA ARG A 71 21.30 -8.84 -2.32
C ARG A 71 22.01 -9.99 -3.04
N HIS A 72 21.83 -11.23 -2.57
CA HIS A 72 22.40 -12.40 -3.23
C HIS A 72 21.66 -12.79 -4.51
N GLN A 73 20.36 -13.07 -4.42
CA GLN A 73 19.56 -13.64 -5.52
C GLN A 73 18.14 -13.02 -5.60
N GLY A 74 17.89 -11.91 -4.91
CA GLY A 74 16.61 -11.20 -4.94
C GLY A 74 15.47 -11.87 -4.15
N LEU A 75 15.70 -13.01 -3.50
CA LEU A 75 14.66 -13.67 -2.70
C LEU A 75 14.28 -12.87 -1.44
N PRO A 76 13.04 -12.99 -0.95
CA PRO A 76 12.60 -12.35 0.29
C PRO A 76 13.49 -12.67 1.51
N VAL A 77 13.68 -11.66 2.36
CA VAL A 77 14.37 -11.77 3.66
C VAL A 77 13.41 -11.90 4.83
N VAL A 78 12.18 -11.42 4.67
CA VAL A 78 11.07 -11.60 5.63
C VAL A 78 9.83 -12.14 4.93
N ASP A 79 8.95 -12.78 5.69
CA ASP A 79 7.66 -13.25 5.19
C ASP A 79 6.70 -12.07 4.96
N ALA A 80 5.69 -12.25 4.10
CA ALA A 80 4.63 -11.25 3.96
C ALA A 80 3.78 -11.15 5.24
N GLY A 81 3.24 -9.96 5.51
CA GLY A 81 2.47 -9.68 6.73
C GLY A 81 3.34 -9.06 7.83
N ALA A 82 3.04 -9.36 9.08
CA ALA A 82 3.77 -8.82 10.23
C ALA A 82 4.42 -9.94 11.05
N GLY A 83 5.48 -9.61 11.78
CA GLY A 83 6.10 -10.54 12.70
C GLY A 83 7.24 -9.90 13.49
N ARG A 84 8.01 -10.73 14.21
CA ARG A 84 9.19 -10.31 14.97
C ARG A 84 10.40 -11.16 14.61
N ARG A 85 11.57 -10.53 14.50
CA ARG A 85 12.87 -11.15 14.23
C ARG A 85 13.98 -10.48 15.04
N THR A 86 15.01 -11.24 15.41
CA THR A 86 16.23 -10.68 16.00
C THR A 86 17.27 -10.32 14.93
N GLU A 87 17.21 -10.99 13.78
CA GLU A 87 18.03 -10.74 12.59
C GLU A 87 17.21 -11.01 11.33
N LEU A 88 17.59 -10.38 10.22
CA LEU A 88 16.92 -10.56 8.93
C LEU A 88 17.71 -11.59 8.12
N ARG A 89 17.16 -12.79 7.95
CA ARG A 89 17.88 -13.90 7.31
C ARG A 89 17.14 -14.43 6.10
N CYS A 90 17.78 -14.34 4.94
CA CYS A 90 17.27 -14.93 3.71
C CYS A 90 17.20 -16.47 3.86
N ARG A 91 16.00 -17.03 3.68
CA ARG A 91 15.76 -18.48 3.84
C ARG A 91 16.46 -19.33 2.79
N TYR A 92 16.90 -18.74 1.68
CA TYR A 92 17.50 -19.50 0.60
C TYR A 92 18.93 -19.94 0.93
N HIS A 93 19.84 -18.98 1.07
CA HIS A 93 21.26 -19.26 1.30
C HIS A 93 21.79 -18.66 2.61
N GLY A 94 20.94 -18.12 3.48
CA GLY A 94 21.35 -17.66 4.79
C GLY A 94 22.14 -16.35 4.81
N TRP A 95 22.09 -15.54 3.75
CA TRP A 95 22.53 -14.14 3.84
C TRP A 95 21.74 -13.45 4.94
N THR A 96 22.48 -12.87 5.89
CA THR A 96 21.96 -12.36 7.14
C THR A 96 22.31 -10.88 7.26
N TYR A 97 21.32 -10.09 7.67
CA TYR A 97 21.40 -8.67 7.87
C TYR A 97 20.95 -8.34 9.29
N ASP A 98 21.44 -7.24 9.85
CA ASP A 98 20.89 -6.70 11.07
C ASP A 98 19.51 -6.06 10.82
N LEU A 99 18.83 -5.63 11.88
CA LEU A 99 17.51 -4.98 11.78
C LEU A 99 17.56 -3.59 11.11
N ALA A 100 18.75 -3.02 10.93
CA ALA A 100 18.99 -1.80 10.16
C ALA A 100 19.36 -2.10 8.69
N GLY A 101 19.24 -3.36 8.26
CA GLY A 101 19.47 -3.79 6.88
C GLY A 101 20.93 -3.87 6.48
N ARG A 102 21.88 -3.74 7.42
CA ARG A 102 23.31 -3.88 7.13
C ARG A 102 23.67 -5.35 7.03
N PHE A 103 24.47 -5.71 6.04
CA PHE A 103 24.98 -7.06 5.90
C PHE A 103 25.83 -7.45 7.11
N VAL A 104 25.58 -8.64 7.65
CA VAL A 104 26.32 -9.19 8.79
C VAL A 104 27.19 -10.35 8.35
N GLN A 105 26.59 -11.35 7.72
CA GLN A 105 27.29 -12.57 7.32
C GLN A 105 26.52 -13.36 6.26
N ALA A 106 27.24 -14.28 5.64
CA ALA A 106 26.69 -15.31 4.78
C ALA A 106 27.51 -16.60 4.95
N PRO A 107 26.94 -17.78 4.67
CA PRO A 107 27.71 -19.03 4.65
C PRO A 107 28.89 -18.95 3.67
N PRO A 108 30.05 -19.57 3.97
CA PRO A 108 31.29 -19.38 3.21
C PRO A 108 31.16 -19.61 1.70
N LYS A 109 30.33 -20.58 1.27
CA LYS A 109 30.14 -20.91 -0.15
C LYS A 109 29.42 -19.82 -0.96
N VAL A 110 28.71 -18.92 -0.29
CA VAL A 110 27.89 -17.86 -0.89
C VAL A 110 28.26 -16.49 -0.35
N ALA A 111 29.39 -16.38 0.36
CA ALA A 111 29.85 -15.13 0.92
C ALA A 111 30.34 -14.19 -0.20
N PRO A 112 30.02 -12.89 -0.15
CA PRO A 112 30.57 -11.93 -1.09
C PRO A 112 32.08 -11.81 -0.90
N SER A 113 32.80 -11.50 -1.99
CA SER A 113 34.24 -11.23 -1.93
C SER A 113 34.56 -9.96 -1.12
N GLN A 114 33.62 -9.01 -1.06
CA GLN A 114 33.73 -7.75 -0.32
C GLN A 114 32.56 -7.60 0.69
N PRO A 115 32.61 -8.27 1.85
CA PRO A 115 31.51 -8.33 2.80
C PRO A 115 31.18 -7.01 3.53
N HIS A 116 31.96 -5.95 3.28
CA HIS A 116 31.73 -4.63 3.90
C HIS A 116 31.30 -3.56 2.89
N GLY A 117 31.08 -3.94 1.64
CA GLY A 117 30.61 -3.01 0.62
C GLY A 117 29.14 -2.62 0.83
N PRO A 118 28.75 -1.36 0.57
CA PRO A 118 27.37 -0.91 0.70
C PRO A 118 26.40 -1.69 -0.19
N GLU A 119 26.88 -2.27 -1.29
CA GLU A 119 26.14 -3.15 -2.19
C GLU A 119 25.74 -4.49 -1.56
N CYS A 120 26.29 -4.84 -0.41
CA CYS A 120 25.86 -5.99 0.36
C CYS A 120 24.68 -5.67 1.28
N ASN A 121 24.40 -4.39 1.61
CA ASN A 121 23.30 -3.99 2.47
C ASN A 121 21.95 -4.09 1.73
N LEU A 122 20.86 -4.24 2.48
CA LEU A 122 19.53 -4.25 1.89
C LEU A 122 19.24 -2.93 1.16
N PRO A 123 18.60 -2.97 -0.02
CA PRO A 123 18.22 -1.75 -0.72
C PRO A 123 17.19 -0.99 0.11
N THR A 124 17.50 0.23 0.52
CA THR A 124 16.63 1.07 1.35
C THR A 124 15.48 1.66 0.54
N VAL A 125 14.33 1.86 1.19
CA VAL A 125 13.23 2.70 0.69
C VAL A 125 12.98 3.81 1.70
N ARG A 126 12.44 4.95 1.25
CA ARG A 126 12.11 6.04 2.15
C ARG A 126 10.88 5.66 2.97
N ILE A 127 10.91 5.93 4.27
CA ILE A 127 9.77 5.72 5.17
C ILE A 127 9.54 6.97 6.02
N GLU A 128 8.27 7.32 6.18
CA GLU A 128 7.87 8.46 7.01
C GLU A 128 6.66 8.10 7.88
N ARG A 129 6.69 8.54 9.13
CA ARG A 129 5.57 8.45 10.05
C ARG A 129 4.73 9.71 9.94
N ARG A 130 3.42 9.56 9.74
CA ARG A 130 2.43 10.65 9.73
C ARG A 130 1.16 10.20 10.43
N HIS A 131 0.69 10.97 11.41
CA HIS A 131 -0.56 10.69 12.14
C HIS A 131 -0.69 9.24 12.65
N GLY A 132 0.41 8.66 13.15
CA GLY A 132 0.42 7.28 13.64
C GLY A 132 0.45 6.19 12.56
N LEU A 133 0.50 6.57 11.29
CA LEU A 133 0.64 5.67 10.13
C LEU A 133 2.07 5.72 9.57
N LEU A 134 2.47 4.66 8.89
CA LEU A 134 3.72 4.53 8.17
C LEU A 134 3.43 4.62 6.68
N PHE A 135 4.13 5.53 6.00
CA PHE A 135 4.12 5.67 4.55
C PHE A 135 5.50 5.36 4.01
N ILE A 136 5.55 4.73 2.84
CA ILE A 136 6.80 4.46 2.14
C ILE A 136 6.80 5.08 0.75
N HIS A 137 8.00 5.39 0.28
CA HIS A 137 8.29 5.71 -1.10
C HIS A 137 9.45 4.82 -1.55
N VAL A 138 9.32 4.13 -2.69
CA VAL A 138 10.26 3.07 -3.07
C VAL A 138 11.65 3.58 -3.46
N GLU A 139 11.75 4.86 -3.79
CA GLU A 139 13.01 5.61 -3.95
C GLU A 139 13.45 6.18 -2.60
N ALA A 140 14.72 5.96 -2.23
CA ALA A 140 15.26 6.35 -0.92
C ALA A 140 15.46 7.88 -0.76
N ASP A 141 15.71 8.57 -1.86
CA ASP A 141 15.96 10.00 -1.97
C ASP A 141 14.71 10.83 -2.34
N ALA A 142 13.54 10.19 -2.34
CA ALA A 142 12.27 10.83 -2.65
C ALA A 142 12.00 12.08 -1.83
N ALA A 143 11.24 13.01 -2.41
CA ALA A 143 10.79 14.21 -1.72
C ALA A 143 9.99 13.83 -0.45
N PRO A 144 10.03 14.67 0.61
CA PRO A 144 9.27 14.42 1.84
C PRO A 144 7.79 14.15 1.59
N PHE A 145 7.15 13.40 2.50
CA PHE A 145 5.70 13.20 2.45
C PHE A 145 4.99 14.54 2.70
N ASP A 146 4.28 15.03 1.69
CA ASP A 146 3.45 16.24 1.77
C ASP A 146 2.39 16.09 2.86
N ASP A 147 2.16 17.16 3.63
CA ASP A 147 1.15 17.09 4.69
C ASP A 147 -0.24 16.75 4.13
N ALA A 148 -0.97 15.91 4.86
CA ALA A 148 -2.23 15.33 4.43
C ALA A 148 -3.30 15.64 5.49
N PRO A 149 -4.01 16.77 5.40
CA PRO A 149 -5.00 17.19 6.40
C PRO A 149 -6.09 16.15 6.68
N ALA A 150 -6.39 15.28 5.70
CA ALA A 150 -7.32 14.17 5.84
C ALA A 150 -6.89 13.11 6.88
N LEU A 151 -5.62 13.10 7.29
CA LEU A 151 -5.08 12.21 8.32
C LEU A 151 -5.15 12.81 9.73
N ALA A 152 -5.50 14.09 9.86
CA ALA A 152 -5.49 14.77 11.16
C ALA A 152 -6.37 14.04 12.18
N GLY A 153 -5.80 13.78 13.36
CA GLY A 153 -6.48 13.13 14.48
C GLY A 153 -6.47 11.61 14.46
N VAL A 154 -5.97 10.96 13.39
CA VAL A 154 -5.86 9.49 13.33
C VAL A 154 -4.99 8.96 14.48
N GLU A 155 -3.94 9.68 14.86
CA GLU A 155 -3.04 9.32 15.96
C GLU A 155 -3.71 9.32 17.35
N ALA A 156 -4.83 10.03 17.50
CA ALA A 156 -5.57 10.09 18.76
C ALA A 156 -6.50 8.87 18.94
N LEU A 157 -6.88 8.22 17.85
CA LEU A 157 -7.80 7.08 17.82
C LEU A 157 -7.09 5.76 18.16
N ARG A 158 -7.87 4.71 18.42
CA ARG A 158 -7.37 3.36 18.69
C ARG A 158 -7.81 2.37 17.61
N PRO A 159 -6.96 1.39 17.24
CA PRO A 159 -7.41 0.24 16.43
C PRO A 159 -8.62 -0.41 17.06
N ARG A 160 -9.65 -0.68 16.27
CA ARG A 160 -10.76 -1.55 16.70
C ARG A 160 -10.89 -2.81 15.85
N GLY A 161 -10.33 -2.81 14.64
CA GLY A 161 -10.26 -4.00 13.82
C GLY A 161 -9.81 -3.67 12.41
N ASP A 162 -9.33 -4.70 11.72
CA ASP A 162 -9.04 -4.65 10.30
C ASP A 162 -9.93 -5.67 9.59
N ALA A 163 -10.43 -5.33 8.41
CA ALA A 163 -11.05 -6.28 7.50
C ALA A 163 -10.24 -6.32 6.20
N THR A 164 -10.02 -7.50 5.64
CA THR A 164 -9.25 -7.68 4.41
C THR A 164 -10.03 -8.53 3.42
N VAL A 165 -10.06 -8.10 2.16
CA VAL A 165 -10.64 -8.88 1.07
C VAL A 165 -9.80 -8.75 -0.20
N ASP A 166 -9.71 -9.83 -0.96
CA ASP A 166 -9.18 -9.80 -2.33
C ASP A 166 -10.35 -9.71 -3.32
N ILE A 167 -10.24 -8.76 -4.25
CA ILE A 167 -11.26 -8.36 -5.22
C ILE A 167 -10.78 -8.72 -6.63
N ASP A 168 -11.64 -9.36 -7.42
CA ASP A 168 -11.43 -9.67 -8.85
C ASP A 168 -11.62 -8.43 -9.74
N ALA A 169 -10.88 -7.37 -9.44
CA ALA A 169 -10.92 -6.11 -10.17
C ALA A 169 -9.57 -5.39 -10.21
N ASN A 170 -9.38 -4.57 -11.25
CA ASN A 170 -8.28 -3.61 -11.31
C ASN A 170 -8.42 -2.59 -10.17
N TRP A 171 -7.28 -2.14 -9.62
CA TRP A 171 -7.25 -1.21 -8.49
C TRP A 171 -8.01 0.10 -8.77
N LYS A 172 -8.00 0.57 -10.02
CA LYS A 172 -8.74 1.77 -10.44
C LYS A 172 -10.24 1.56 -10.30
N ALA A 173 -10.76 0.39 -10.65
CA ALA A 173 -12.18 0.08 -10.49
C ALA A 173 -12.59 0.08 -9.00
N VAL A 174 -11.71 -0.41 -8.12
CA VAL A 174 -11.94 -0.37 -6.67
C VAL A 174 -11.96 1.07 -6.15
N VAL A 175 -10.94 1.89 -6.49
CA VAL A 175 -10.89 3.29 -6.05
C VAL A 175 -12.06 4.08 -6.62
N GLU A 176 -12.37 3.95 -7.91
CA GLU A 176 -13.52 4.63 -8.50
C GLU A 176 -14.83 4.23 -7.84
N HIS A 177 -15.02 2.94 -7.52
CA HIS A 177 -16.20 2.51 -6.78
C HIS A 177 -16.29 3.18 -5.40
N LEU A 178 -15.18 3.21 -4.64
CA LEU A 178 -15.10 3.94 -3.37
C LEU A 178 -15.37 5.45 -3.53
N LEU A 179 -14.94 6.07 -4.62
CA LEU A 179 -15.16 7.50 -4.84
C LEU A 179 -16.57 7.81 -5.38
N ASP A 180 -17.23 6.84 -6.01
CA ASP A 180 -18.54 6.99 -6.64
C ASP A 180 -19.71 6.52 -5.76
N GLU A 181 -19.46 5.70 -4.75
CA GLU A 181 -20.45 5.41 -3.72
C GLU A 181 -20.97 6.72 -3.10
N ALA A 182 -22.27 6.75 -2.78
CA ALA A 182 -22.98 7.94 -2.32
C ALA A 182 -22.13 8.71 -1.29
N PRO A 183 -21.95 10.04 -1.44
CA PRO A 183 -21.02 10.79 -0.63
C PRO A 183 -21.39 10.65 0.84
N GLN A 184 -20.62 9.86 1.58
CA GLN A 184 -20.60 9.95 3.03
C GLN A 184 -19.95 11.30 3.33
N ALA A 185 -20.68 12.18 4.03
CA ALA A 185 -20.09 13.41 4.53
C ALA A 185 -18.78 13.05 5.25
N GLY A 186 -17.67 13.71 4.89
CA GLY A 186 -16.35 13.39 5.47
C GLY A 186 -15.53 12.32 4.73
N ARG A 187 -15.88 11.94 3.48
CA ARG A 187 -14.98 11.13 2.64
C ARG A 187 -13.85 11.98 2.06
N HIS A 188 -12.63 11.52 2.27
CA HIS A 188 -11.40 12.11 1.76
C HIS A 188 -10.63 11.10 0.92
N TRP A 189 -9.88 11.59 -0.06
CA TRP A 189 -9.05 10.77 -0.92
C TRP A 189 -7.62 11.29 -0.90
N LEU A 190 -6.68 10.39 -0.60
CA LEU A 190 -5.26 10.61 -0.64
C LEU A 190 -4.69 9.78 -1.78
N TRP A 191 -4.18 10.49 -2.78
CA TRP A 191 -3.61 9.88 -3.97
C TRP A 191 -2.44 8.95 -3.62
N PRO A 192 -2.31 7.78 -4.28
CA PRO A 192 -3.22 7.24 -5.29
C PRO A 192 -4.33 6.33 -4.72
N THR A 193 -4.07 5.61 -3.64
CA THR A 193 -4.82 4.39 -3.27
C THR A 193 -5.43 4.40 -1.87
N LEU A 194 -5.55 5.56 -1.24
CA LEU A 194 -6.08 5.66 0.11
C LEU A 194 -7.35 6.51 0.12
N VAL A 195 -8.45 5.93 0.60
CA VAL A 195 -9.71 6.65 0.85
C VAL A 195 -9.99 6.62 2.35
N ILE A 196 -10.44 7.72 2.93
CA ILE A 196 -10.66 7.84 4.37
C ILE A 196 -12.05 8.40 4.61
N ASP A 197 -12.85 7.66 5.36
CA ASP A 197 -14.15 8.13 5.83
C ASP A 197 -14.02 8.69 7.24
N HIS A 198 -14.45 9.94 7.41
CA HIS A 198 -14.51 10.63 8.69
C HIS A 198 -15.92 10.53 9.27
N ALA A 199 -16.02 9.92 10.45
CA ALA A 199 -17.16 10.08 11.36
C ALA A 199 -16.72 10.90 12.58
N ALA A 200 -17.65 11.33 13.43
CA ALA A 200 -17.34 12.18 14.59
C ALA A 200 -16.15 11.64 15.42
N ASP A 201 -16.23 10.37 15.83
CA ASP A 201 -15.25 9.72 16.71
C ASP A 201 -14.57 8.50 16.09
N ALA A 202 -14.66 8.36 14.76
CA ALA A 202 -14.10 7.23 14.04
C ALA A 202 -13.51 7.60 12.68
N ARG A 203 -12.54 6.82 12.24
CA ARG A 203 -11.97 6.84 10.90
C ARG A 203 -11.99 5.44 10.33
N ILE A 204 -12.44 5.31 9.09
CA ILE A 204 -12.27 4.08 8.31
C ILE A 204 -11.29 4.41 7.19
N ILE A 205 -10.12 3.78 7.24
CA ILE A 205 -9.10 3.92 6.19
C ILE A 205 -9.23 2.74 5.23
N HIS A 206 -9.56 3.04 3.99
CA HIS A 206 -9.63 2.11 2.87
C HIS A 206 -8.29 2.11 2.13
N GLN A 207 -7.46 1.11 2.43
CA GLN A 207 -6.17 0.92 1.78
C GLN A 207 -6.34 -0.02 0.58
N VAL A 208 -6.22 0.54 -0.63
CA VAL A 208 -6.27 -0.23 -1.88
C VAL A 208 -4.85 -0.64 -2.28
N ILE A 209 -4.63 -1.95 -2.44
CA ILE A 209 -3.31 -2.53 -2.71
C ILE A 209 -3.39 -3.36 -4.00
N PRO A 210 -2.90 -2.85 -5.13
CA PRO A 210 -2.84 -3.60 -6.37
C PRO A 210 -1.95 -4.84 -6.21
N ARG A 211 -2.46 -6.02 -6.57
CA ARG A 211 -1.72 -7.29 -6.55
C ARG A 211 -1.28 -7.70 -7.95
N THR A 212 -2.18 -7.53 -8.91
CA THR A 212 -1.93 -7.65 -10.35
C THR A 212 -2.81 -6.63 -11.09
N HIS A 213 -2.77 -6.63 -12.42
CA HIS A 213 -3.66 -5.78 -13.24
C HIS A 213 -5.16 -6.09 -13.06
N LEU A 214 -5.54 -7.28 -12.56
CA LEU A 214 -6.95 -7.67 -12.35
C LEU A 214 -7.24 -8.18 -10.93
N ARG A 215 -6.28 -8.06 -10.00
CA ARG A 215 -6.45 -8.49 -8.62
C ARG A 215 -6.02 -7.37 -7.69
N THR A 216 -6.90 -7.02 -6.78
CA THR A 216 -6.67 -5.93 -5.81
C THR A 216 -7.03 -6.42 -4.42
N ARG A 217 -6.17 -6.11 -3.45
CA ARG A 217 -6.50 -6.29 -2.03
C ARG A 217 -7.04 -4.97 -1.48
N LEU A 218 -8.15 -5.04 -0.77
CA LEU A 218 -8.67 -3.93 0.02
C LEU A 218 -8.50 -4.28 1.51
N VAL A 219 -7.91 -3.36 2.26
CA VAL A 219 -7.85 -3.42 3.73
C VAL A 219 -8.62 -2.24 4.29
N LEU A 220 -9.58 -2.51 5.17
CA LEU A 220 -10.27 -1.49 5.96
C LEU A 220 -9.64 -1.46 7.35
N HIS A 221 -9.13 -0.30 7.76
CA HIS A 221 -8.70 -0.07 9.14
C HIS A 221 -9.75 0.75 9.87
N LEU A 222 -10.36 0.18 10.91
CA LEU A 222 -11.25 0.90 11.81
C LEU A 222 -10.47 1.48 12.98
N LEU A 223 -10.54 2.79 13.11
CA LEU A 223 -9.97 3.54 14.22
C LEU A 223 -11.09 4.29 14.93
N CYS A 224 -11.27 4.10 16.24
CA CYS A 224 -12.29 4.78 17.03
C CYS A 224 -11.73 5.31 18.35
N ALA A 225 -12.34 6.36 18.90
CA ALA A 225 -12.05 6.81 20.26
C ALA A 225 -12.56 5.79 21.29
N ASP A 226 -13.82 5.37 21.17
CA ASP A 226 -14.50 4.45 22.09
C ASP A 226 -14.65 3.02 21.52
N ASP A 227 -15.19 2.09 22.33
CA ASP A 227 -15.40 0.67 21.99
C ASP A 227 -16.62 0.41 21.08
N THR A 228 -17.08 1.41 20.33
CA THR A 228 -18.29 1.27 19.50
C THR A 228 -18.10 0.22 18.40
N PRO A 229 -18.97 -0.80 18.33
CA PRO A 229 -18.86 -1.83 17.31
C PRO A 229 -19.36 -1.29 15.95
N ALA A 230 -18.43 -1.00 15.03
CA ALA A 230 -18.76 -0.85 13.62
C ALA A 230 -18.57 -2.19 12.90
N ARG A 231 -19.57 -2.58 12.08
CA ARG A 231 -19.50 -3.80 11.27
C ARG A 231 -18.72 -3.52 9.98
N LEU A 232 -17.42 -3.77 10.02
CA LEU A 232 -16.55 -3.67 8.84
C LEU A 232 -16.90 -4.68 7.74
N GLU A 233 -17.45 -5.84 8.11
CA GLU A 233 -17.72 -6.95 7.19
C GLU A 233 -18.76 -6.61 6.12
N ASP A 234 -19.84 -5.91 6.50
CA ASP A 234 -20.90 -5.50 5.56
C ASP A 234 -20.39 -4.47 4.55
N GLY A 235 -19.56 -3.53 5.01
CA GLY A 235 -18.93 -2.51 4.19
C GLY A 235 -17.95 -3.10 3.18
N ILE A 236 -17.02 -3.95 3.64
CA ILE A 236 -15.99 -4.53 2.76
C ILE A 236 -16.59 -5.47 1.71
N ALA A 237 -17.65 -6.20 2.05
CA ALA A 237 -18.36 -7.07 1.10
C ALA A 237 -19.07 -6.25 0.01
N THR A 238 -19.71 -5.14 0.40
CA THR A 238 -20.37 -4.21 -0.54
C THR A 238 -19.36 -3.62 -1.51
N THR A 239 -18.22 -3.13 -1.01
CA THR A 239 -17.15 -2.58 -1.85
C THR A 239 -16.61 -3.61 -2.83
N ARG A 240 -16.41 -4.87 -2.38
CA ARG A 240 -15.99 -5.96 -3.26
C ARG A 240 -16.98 -6.17 -4.40
N SER A 241 -18.25 -6.41 -4.08
CA SER A 241 -19.26 -6.73 -5.09
C SER A 241 -19.47 -5.58 -6.07
N GLY A 242 -19.46 -4.33 -5.61
CA GLY A 242 -19.59 -3.16 -6.48
C GLY A 242 -18.38 -2.96 -7.40
N ALA A 243 -17.16 -3.17 -6.90
CA ALA A 243 -15.95 -3.07 -7.71
C ALA A 243 -15.85 -4.20 -8.76
N GLU A 244 -16.23 -5.44 -8.41
CA GLU A 244 -16.28 -6.56 -9.35
C GLU A 244 -17.36 -6.35 -10.44
N ALA A 245 -18.54 -5.84 -10.06
CA ALA A 245 -19.58 -5.48 -11.02
C ALA A 245 -19.12 -4.37 -11.98
N ARG A 246 -18.43 -3.35 -11.45
CA ARG A 246 -17.79 -2.28 -12.26
C ARG A 246 -16.77 -2.85 -13.23
N GLN A 247 -15.91 -3.77 -12.79
CA GLN A 247 -14.94 -4.43 -13.65
C GLN A 247 -15.60 -5.22 -14.78
N GLN A 248 -16.69 -5.95 -14.48
CA GLN A 248 -17.46 -6.70 -15.47
C GLN A 248 -18.13 -5.78 -16.49
N ALA A 249 -18.72 -4.66 -16.04
CA ALA A 249 -19.31 -3.66 -16.91
C ALA A 249 -18.28 -3.05 -17.87
N LEU A 250 -17.07 -2.72 -17.37
CA LEU A 250 -15.95 -2.25 -18.19
C LEU A 250 -15.54 -3.28 -19.24
N ALA A 251 -15.43 -4.56 -18.86
CA ALA A 251 -15.08 -5.64 -19.78
C ALA A 251 -16.16 -5.88 -20.86
N ALA A 252 -17.43 -5.67 -20.51
CA ALA A 252 -18.57 -5.80 -21.42
C ALA A 252 -18.80 -4.55 -22.29
N GLY A 253 -18.03 -3.47 -22.12
CA GLY A 253 -18.29 -2.19 -22.79
C GLY A 253 -19.62 -1.56 -22.40
N SER A 254 -20.15 -1.89 -21.22
CA SER A 254 -21.43 -1.39 -20.73
C SER A 254 -21.34 0.08 -20.32
N PRO A 255 -22.44 0.84 -20.40
CA PRO A 255 -22.49 2.21 -19.88
C PRO A 255 -22.18 2.21 -18.38
N MET A 256 -21.28 3.10 -17.98
CA MET A 256 -20.90 3.28 -16.58
C MET A 256 -21.77 4.35 -15.92
N PRO A 257 -22.09 4.22 -14.61
CA PRO A 257 -22.79 5.26 -13.87
C PRO A 257 -22.00 6.57 -13.88
N PRO A 258 -22.69 7.72 -13.69
CA PRO A 258 -22.03 9.01 -13.62
C PRO A 258 -21.06 9.06 -12.43
N THR A 259 -19.83 9.47 -12.72
CA THR A 259 -18.76 9.61 -11.74
C THR A 259 -18.95 10.84 -10.84
N THR A 260 -18.62 10.78 -9.56
CA THR A 260 -18.61 11.95 -8.65
C THR A 260 -17.50 12.94 -9.02
N PRO A 261 -17.47 14.18 -8.47
CA PRO A 261 -16.34 15.09 -8.68
C PRO A 261 -14.98 14.49 -8.29
N LEU A 262 -14.91 13.76 -7.17
CA LEU A 262 -13.68 13.07 -6.75
C LEU A 262 -13.29 11.97 -7.73
N GLY A 263 -14.26 11.14 -8.18
CA GLY A 263 -13.97 10.11 -9.16
C GLY A 263 -13.52 10.70 -10.52
N ARG A 264 -14.05 11.86 -10.94
CA ARG A 264 -13.56 12.56 -12.15
C ARG A 264 -12.14 13.09 -11.96
N GLN A 265 -11.82 13.61 -10.78
CA GLN A 265 -10.46 14.03 -10.44
C GLN A 265 -9.49 12.84 -10.46
N PHE A 266 -9.91 11.69 -9.90
CA PHE A 266 -9.18 10.43 -9.97
C PHE A 266 -8.90 10.02 -11.42
N GLN A 267 -9.94 9.95 -12.25
CA GLN A 267 -9.82 9.59 -13.66
C GLN A 267 -8.90 10.54 -14.42
N SER A 268 -8.99 11.85 -14.18
CA SER A 268 -8.11 12.84 -14.80
C SER A 268 -6.65 12.64 -14.42
N ARG A 269 -6.35 12.35 -13.15
CA ARG A 269 -4.97 12.08 -12.71
C ARG A 269 -4.43 10.77 -13.26
N VAL A 270 -5.25 9.73 -13.34
CA VAL A 270 -4.87 8.47 -13.99
C VAL A 270 -4.61 8.68 -15.47
N ALA A 271 -5.47 9.41 -16.19
CA ALA A 271 -5.28 9.70 -17.61
C ALA A 271 -3.93 10.39 -17.86
N ALA A 272 -3.56 11.36 -17.02
CA ALA A 272 -2.28 12.07 -17.11
C ALA A 272 -1.04 11.17 -17.00
N ILE A 273 -1.15 9.99 -16.36
CA ILE A 273 -0.05 9.01 -16.27
C ILE A 273 0.17 8.30 -17.61
N HIS A 274 -0.89 8.17 -18.42
CA HIS A 274 -0.89 7.40 -19.66
C HIS A 274 -0.78 8.26 -20.93
N GLY A 275 -0.78 9.60 -20.81
CA GLY A 275 -0.69 10.55 -21.92
C GLY A 275 -2.05 11.01 -22.41
#